data_AF-A0A109IPA6-F1
#
_entry.id   AF-A0A109IPA6-F1
#
_cell.length_a   1.000
_cell.length_b   1.000
_cell.length_c   1.000
_cell.angle_alpha   90.00
_cell.angle_beta   90.00
_cell.angle_gamma   90.00
#
_symmetry.space_group_name_H-M   'P 1'
#
loop_
_entity.id
_entity.type
_entity.pdbx_description
1 polymer ?
#
loop_
_entity_poly.entity_id
_entity_poly.type
_entity_poly.pdbx_seq_one_letter_code
_entity_poly.pdbx_strand_id
1 'polypeptide(L)'
;MRARTRLAVGAVGALTMAGLLTGCGDAGSSGTDAPEQGASGAGCAPVAGEQLVVLDDDKKLQNTDNIIPAVNAKVANPQLLAALDKVSAALDTPKLIALNKAVDVDRKTPKSAAEEFAATTGLTTGIAKGPGGPIVVGAGNFSESQTLAELYNIALTAAGYQVKVQQIGNRELYGPSLKKGEIQVVPEYAATMAEFLNTKANGKDATPVSSPELDKTVSALKSEGDKAGLTFGTPSAAQDQNAFAVTKAFADKYALKTLSDLAAKCSGKETVLAGPPECPQRPKCQAGLVEVYDFKAGSFSSLDAGGPQTKNALKTGTASVGLVFSSDGALATG
;
A
#
# COMPACT_ATOMS: atom_id res chain seq x y z
N MET A 1 57.86 31.47 10.64
CA MET A 1 57.47 32.19 11.88
C MET A 1 56.12 31.66 12.33
N ARG A 2 56.07 30.93 13.44
CA ARG A 2 54.85 30.35 14.03
C ARG A 2 54.38 31.27 15.16
N ALA A 3 53.20 31.87 15.04
CA ALA A 3 52.59 32.61 16.14
C ALA A 3 51.89 31.61 17.09
N ARG A 4 52.33 31.59 18.35
CA ARG A 4 51.77 30.81 19.44
C ARG A 4 50.86 31.69 20.29
N THR A 5 49.75 31.08 20.68
CA THR A 5 48.74 31.46 21.68
C THR A 5 49.33 31.96 23.00
N ARG A 6 48.67 32.95 23.62
CA ARG A 6 48.74 33.20 25.08
C ARG A 6 47.35 33.53 25.64
N LEU A 7 46.97 32.79 26.68
CA LEU A 7 45.87 33.06 27.59
C LEU A 7 46.17 34.26 28.51
N ALA A 8 45.13 34.96 28.97
CA ALA A 8 45.06 35.52 30.32
C ALA A 8 43.60 35.67 30.80
N VAL A 9 43.43 35.60 32.12
CA VAL A 9 42.21 35.36 32.90
C VAL A 9 41.76 36.62 33.64
N GLY A 10 40.44 36.75 33.89
CA GLY A 10 39.81 37.51 35.01
C GLY A 10 39.29 38.91 34.64
N ALA A 11 38.23 39.49 35.24
CA ALA A 11 37.26 39.08 36.26
C ALA A 11 36.15 40.17 36.34
N VAL A 12 34.92 39.77 36.69
CA VAL A 12 33.85 40.51 37.42
C VAL A 12 33.21 41.79 36.82
N GLY A 13 31.87 41.81 36.70
CA GLY A 13 31.10 43.05 36.61
C GLY A 13 29.59 42.92 36.30
N ALA A 14 28.77 42.83 37.36
CA ALA A 14 27.42 43.38 37.54
C ALA A 14 26.19 42.83 36.76
N LEU A 15 25.16 42.49 37.56
CA LEU A 15 23.75 42.32 37.24
C LEU A 15 23.14 43.55 36.56
N THR A 16 22.23 43.34 35.60
CA THR A 16 20.92 44.03 35.52
C THR A 16 19.90 43.18 34.74
N MET A 17 18.78 42.85 35.38
CA MET A 17 17.54 42.45 34.70
C MET A 17 16.89 43.68 34.07
N ALA A 18 16.38 43.59 32.84
CA ALA A 18 15.25 44.41 32.38
C ALA A 18 14.52 43.72 31.22
N GLY A 19 13.18 43.79 31.28
CA GLY A 19 12.23 43.02 30.48
C GLY A 19 12.30 43.21 28.96
N LEU A 20 11.99 42.11 28.27
CA LEU A 20 11.65 42.06 26.85
C LEU A 20 10.23 42.61 26.67
N LEU A 21 10.10 43.71 25.92
CA LEU A 21 8.84 44.15 25.32
C LEU A 21 8.93 43.95 23.80
N THR A 22 8.06 43.06 23.32
CA THR A 22 7.31 43.13 22.06
C THR A 22 8.04 43.56 20.79
N GLY A 23 8.39 42.58 19.96
CA GLY A 23 8.53 42.75 18.50
C GLY A 23 7.61 41.76 17.81
N CYS A 24 6.50 42.26 17.25
CA CYS A 24 5.58 41.51 16.42
C CYS A 24 6.29 41.03 15.14
N GLY A 25 6.13 39.74 14.83
CA GLY A 25 6.34 39.18 13.51
C GLY A 25 5.23 38.18 13.25
N ASP A 26 4.18 38.58 12.55
CA ASP A 26 3.12 37.68 12.08
C ASP A 26 3.72 36.70 11.08
N ALA A 27 3.67 35.40 11.43
CA ALA A 27 3.92 34.31 10.50
C ALA A 27 2.62 34.02 9.76
N GLY A 28 2.67 34.11 8.42
CA GLY A 28 1.56 33.83 7.53
C GLY A 28 0.96 32.45 7.77
N SER A 29 -0.34 32.44 8.06
CA SER A 29 -1.18 31.26 8.17
C SER A 29 -1.36 30.63 6.78
N SER A 30 -0.66 29.53 6.53
CA SER A 30 -1.07 28.55 5.51
C SER A 30 -1.96 27.53 6.20
N GLY A 31 -3.27 27.75 6.13
CA GLY A 31 -4.27 26.88 6.75
C GLY A 31 -4.31 25.50 6.12
N THR A 32 -3.61 24.56 6.75
CA THR A 32 -4.03 23.15 6.89
C THR A 32 -3.55 22.67 8.26
N ASP A 33 -4.22 23.12 9.33
CA ASP A 33 -3.99 22.54 10.64
C ASP A 33 -4.45 21.09 10.63
N ALA A 34 -3.61 20.18 11.15
CA ALA A 34 -4.01 18.79 11.36
C ALA A 34 -5.26 18.75 12.27
N PRO A 35 -6.20 17.80 12.06
CA PRO A 35 -7.36 17.66 12.93
C PRO A 35 -6.95 17.58 14.42
N GLU A 36 -7.74 18.17 15.33
CA GLU A 36 -7.44 18.19 16.77
C GLU A 36 -7.01 16.81 17.28
N GLN A 37 -5.75 16.72 17.70
CA GLN A 37 -5.06 15.50 18.13
C GLN A 37 -5.41 15.08 19.57
N GLY A 38 -6.34 15.77 20.23
CA GLY A 38 -6.68 15.52 21.62
C GLY A 38 -7.65 14.36 21.79
N ALA A 39 -7.14 13.15 21.99
CA ALA A 39 -7.99 12.02 22.38
C ALA A 39 -8.54 12.24 23.81
N SER A 40 -9.87 12.27 23.96
CA SER A 40 -10.54 12.53 25.24
C SER A 40 -10.76 11.26 26.08
N GLY A 41 -10.77 10.08 25.44
CA GLY A 41 -10.91 8.76 26.07
C GLY A 41 -9.61 8.19 26.64
N ALA A 42 -9.73 7.13 27.46
CA ALA A 42 -8.57 6.40 28.00
C ALA A 42 -7.76 5.73 26.87
N GLY A 43 -8.44 5.12 25.90
CA GLY A 43 -7.80 4.37 24.81
C GLY A 43 -7.47 2.94 25.22
N CYS A 44 -6.71 2.26 24.37
CA CYS A 44 -6.28 0.89 24.57
C CYS A 44 -4.75 0.83 24.48
N ALA A 45 -4.10 0.59 25.61
CA ALA A 45 -2.66 0.34 25.65
C ALA A 45 -2.25 -0.79 24.70
N PRO A 46 -1.09 -0.67 24.03
CA PRO A 46 -0.54 -1.73 23.18
C PRO A 46 -0.48 -3.09 23.89
N VAL A 47 -0.67 -4.16 23.12
CA VAL A 47 -0.53 -5.54 23.61
C VAL A 47 0.42 -6.28 22.69
N ALA A 48 1.56 -6.71 23.23
CA ALA A 48 2.53 -7.50 22.50
C ALA A 48 1.95 -8.84 22.03
N GLY A 49 2.44 -9.35 20.91
CA GLY A 49 2.02 -10.63 20.35
C GLY A 49 2.58 -10.85 18.95
N GLU A 50 2.96 -12.08 18.64
CA GLU A 50 3.65 -12.40 17.39
C GLU A 50 2.75 -12.39 16.14
N GLN A 51 1.46 -12.68 16.32
CA GLN A 51 0.49 -12.76 15.24
C GLN A 51 -0.18 -11.40 15.04
N LEU A 52 -0.15 -10.91 13.81
CA LEU A 52 -0.86 -9.70 13.39
C LEU A 52 -2.18 -10.08 12.73
N VAL A 53 -3.19 -9.22 12.88
CA VAL A 53 -4.48 -9.30 12.19
C VAL A 53 -4.87 -7.93 11.67
N VAL A 54 -5.39 -7.89 10.45
CA VAL A 54 -5.98 -6.69 9.85
C VAL A 54 -7.41 -6.52 10.35
N LEU A 55 -7.76 -5.31 10.76
CA LEU A 55 -9.13 -4.93 11.06
C LEU A 55 -9.90 -4.65 9.77
N ASP A 56 -11.15 -5.09 9.71
CA ASP A 56 -12.03 -4.81 8.57
C ASP A 56 -12.32 -3.30 8.45
N ASP A 57 -12.17 -2.77 7.23
CA ASP A 57 -12.48 -1.39 6.88
C ASP A 57 -13.98 -1.27 6.53
N ASP A 58 -14.82 -1.31 7.56
CA ASP A 58 -16.27 -1.44 7.45
C ASP A 58 -16.97 -0.18 6.90
N LYS A 59 -16.33 0.99 7.00
CA LYS A 59 -16.77 2.26 6.40
C LYS A 59 -16.01 2.66 5.13
N LYS A 60 -15.18 1.76 4.59
CA LYS A 60 -14.58 1.92 3.25
C LYS A 60 -13.70 3.17 3.13
N LEU A 61 -12.83 3.39 4.10
CA LEU A 61 -11.80 4.44 4.07
C LEU A 61 -10.85 4.25 2.88
N GLN A 62 -10.47 3.01 2.57
CA GLN A 62 -9.52 2.67 1.52
C GLN A 62 -10.21 2.50 0.18
N ASN A 63 -9.57 3.00 -0.87
CA ASN A 63 -10.01 2.70 -2.23
C ASN A 63 -9.51 1.31 -2.60
N THR A 64 -10.26 0.64 -3.48
CA THR A 64 -10.10 -0.79 -3.70
C THR A 64 -8.98 -1.08 -4.70
N ASP A 65 -7.82 -1.52 -4.21
CA ASP A 65 -6.68 -1.92 -5.03
C ASP A 65 -6.68 -3.42 -5.29
N ASN A 66 -7.74 -3.87 -5.98
CA ASN A 66 -7.79 -5.23 -6.49
C ASN A 66 -6.76 -5.44 -7.57
N ILE A 67 -6.11 -6.61 -7.55
CA ILE A 67 -5.16 -7.00 -8.58
C ILE A 67 -5.89 -7.15 -9.91
N ILE A 68 -5.42 -6.50 -10.97
CA ILE A 68 -6.04 -6.50 -12.29
C ILE A 68 -4.97 -6.52 -13.39
N PRO A 69 -5.11 -7.36 -14.44
CA PRO A 69 -4.18 -7.34 -15.55
C PRO A 69 -4.38 -6.08 -16.40
N ALA A 70 -3.31 -5.30 -16.57
CA ALA A 70 -3.23 -4.20 -17.52
C ALA A 70 -2.53 -4.65 -18.80
N VAL A 71 -3.12 -4.40 -19.95
CA VAL A 71 -2.68 -4.89 -21.25
C VAL A 71 -2.58 -3.73 -22.25
N ASN A 72 -1.52 -3.69 -23.06
CA ASN A 72 -1.49 -2.77 -24.19
C ASN A 72 -2.60 -3.13 -25.18
N ALA A 73 -3.47 -2.17 -25.54
CA ALA A 73 -4.66 -2.44 -26.35
C ALA A 73 -4.35 -3.06 -27.72
N LYS A 74 -3.15 -2.87 -28.28
CA LYS A 74 -2.76 -3.43 -29.59
C LYS A 74 -2.61 -4.95 -29.60
N VAL A 75 -2.35 -5.57 -28.46
CA VAL A 75 -2.21 -7.04 -28.34
C VAL A 75 -3.37 -7.68 -27.60
N ALA A 76 -4.26 -6.87 -27.02
CA ALA A 76 -5.43 -7.33 -26.30
C ALA A 76 -6.35 -8.13 -27.24
N ASN A 77 -6.64 -9.37 -26.84
CA ASN A 77 -7.55 -10.26 -27.53
C ASN A 77 -8.25 -11.16 -26.50
N PRO A 78 -9.40 -11.77 -26.84
CA PRO A 78 -10.18 -12.56 -25.88
C PRO A 78 -9.39 -13.70 -25.22
N GLN A 79 -8.52 -14.40 -25.95
CA GLN A 79 -7.76 -15.53 -25.41
C GLN A 79 -6.64 -15.08 -24.46
N LEU A 80 -5.94 -13.99 -24.79
CA LEU A 80 -4.94 -13.38 -23.89
C LEU A 80 -5.58 -12.90 -22.60
N LEU A 81 -6.70 -12.16 -22.69
CA LEU A 81 -7.42 -11.66 -21.51
C LEU A 81 -7.97 -12.82 -20.67
N ALA A 82 -8.59 -13.83 -21.30
CA ALA A 82 -9.11 -14.99 -20.57
C ALA A 82 -8.01 -15.77 -19.83
N ALA A 83 -6.80 -15.86 -20.39
CA ALA A 83 -5.67 -16.49 -19.72
C ALA A 83 -5.22 -15.69 -18.49
N LEU A 84 -5.16 -14.36 -18.59
CA LEU A 84 -4.83 -13.49 -17.44
C LEU A 84 -5.93 -13.53 -16.37
N ASP A 85 -7.19 -13.55 -16.79
CA ASP A 85 -8.36 -13.60 -15.90
C ASP A 85 -8.44 -14.91 -15.10
N LYS A 86 -7.81 -15.99 -15.58
CA LYS A 86 -7.64 -17.22 -14.78
C LYS A 86 -6.78 -16.99 -13.55
N VAL A 87 -5.77 -16.13 -13.64
CA VAL A 87 -4.96 -15.73 -12.49
C VAL A 87 -5.81 -14.91 -11.52
N SER A 88 -6.57 -13.94 -12.03
CA SER A 88 -7.49 -13.14 -11.23
C SER A 88 -8.49 -14.01 -10.46
N ALA A 89 -9.09 -15.01 -11.11
CA ALA A 89 -10.06 -15.92 -10.51
C ALA A 89 -9.46 -16.89 -9.47
N ALA A 90 -8.17 -17.23 -9.61
CA ALA A 90 -7.48 -18.10 -8.66
C ALA A 90 -7.06 -17.38 -7.37
N LEU A 91 -6.91 -16.05 -7.44
CA LEU A 91 -6.41 -15.22 -6.36
C LEU A 91 -7.53 -14.59 -5.52
N ASP A 92 -7.32 -14.63 -4.21
CA ASP A 92 -8.02 -13.86 -3.17
C ASP A 92 -6.96 -13.33 -2.20
N THR A 93 -7.33 -12.41 -1.30
CA THR A 93 -6.35 -11.76 -0.40
C THR A 93 -5.61 -12.77 0.49
N PRO A 94 -6.25 -13.78 1.13
CA PRO A 94 -5.53 -14.82 1.87
C PRO A 94 -4.49 -15.58 1.04
N LYS A 95 -4.81 -15.93 -0.21
CA LYS A 95 -3.85 -16.57 -1.11
C LYS A 95 -2.71 -15.64 -1.50
N LEU A 96 -3.00 -14.36 -1.74
CA LEU A 96 -1.97 -13.36 -2.05
C LEU A 96 -1.02 -13.15 -0.86
N ILE A 97 -1.55 -13.10 0.36
CA ILE A 97 -0.77 -13.08 1.61
C ILE A 97 0.16 -14.31 1.68
N ALA A 98 -0.37 -15.51 1.44
CA ALA A 98 0.44 -16.73 1.46
C ALA A 98 1.55 -16.72 0.38
N LEU A 99 1.24 -16.18 -0.79
CA LEU A 99 2.18 -16.04 -1.90
C LEU A 99 3.30 -15.04 -1.55
N ASN A 100 2.96 -13.90 -0.96
CA ASN A 100 3.91 -12.90 -0.50
C ASN A 100 4.77 -13.42 0.65
N LYS A 101 4.18 -14.17 1.60
CA LYS A 101 4.93 -14.84 2.67
C LYS A 101 6.01 -15.75 2.09
N ALA A 102 5.66 -16.55 1.08
CA ALA A 102 6.59 -17.48 0.46
C ALA A 102 7.86 -16.78 -0.06
N VAL A 103 7.74 -15.54 -0.55
CA VAL A 103 8.87 -14.76 -1.07
C VAL A 103 9.55 -13.95 0.02
N ASP A 104 8.79 -13.15 0.77
CA ASP A 104 9.34 -12.15 1.68
C ASP A 104 9.85 -12.77 2.99
N VAL A 105 9.18 -13.82 3.45
CA VAL A 105 9.48 -14.49 4.72
C VAL A 105 10.25 -15.79 4.48
N ASP A 106 9.73 -16.67 3.61
CA ASP A 106 10.31 -17.99 3.35
C ASP A 106 11.43 -17.96 2.30
N ARG A 107 11.73 -16.78 1.74
CA ARG A 107 12.86 -16.51 0.84
C ARG A 107 12.84 -17.33 -0.45
N LYS A 108 11.68 -17.79 -0.91
CA LYS A 108 11.53 -18.32 -2.28
C LYS A 108 11.75 -17.21 -3.29
N THR A 109 12.19 -17.57 -4.49
CA THR A 109 12.16 -16.63 -5.61
C THR A 109 10.71 -16.40 -6.05
N PRO A 110 10.35 -15.21 -6.58
CA PRO A 110 9.03 -14.95 -7.16
C PRO A 110 8.58 -16.04 -8.15
N LYS A 111 9.50 -16.46 -9.03
CA LYS A 111 9.25 -17.53 -9.99
C LYS A 111 8.89 -18.86 -9.31
N SER A 112 9.67 -19.30 -8.32
CA SER A 112 9.41 -20.56 -7.62
C SER A 112 8.09 -20.54 -6.86
N ALA A 113 7.75 -19.41 -6.23
CA ALA A 113 6.48 -19.25 -5.53
C ALA A 113 5.28 -19.29 -6.52
N ALA A 114 5.41 -18.63 -7.66
CA ALA A 114 4.40 -18.65 -8.72
C ALA A 114 4.21 -20.05 -9.33
N GLU A 115 5.28 -20.79 -9.59
CA GLU A 115 5.22 -22.17 -10.10
C GLU A 115 4.49 -23.12 -9.14
N GLU A 116 4.79 -23.02 -7.84
CA GLU A 116 4.12 -23.82 -6.81
C GLU A 116 2.64 -23.44 -6.65
N PHE A 117 2.33 -22.15 -6.65
CA PHE A 117 0.94 -21.68 -6.64
C PHE A 117 0.18 -22.20 -7.87
N ALA A 118 0.77 -22.11 -9.05
CA ALA A 118 0.14 -22.57 -10.28
C ALA A 118 -0.12 -24.08 -10.26
N ALA A 119 0.82 -24.87 -9.74
CA ALA A 119 0.67 -26.32 -9.60
C ALA A 119 -0.43 -26.68 -8.59
N THR A 120 -0.45 -26.06 -7.41
CA THR A 120 -1.41 -26.37 -6.33
C THR A 120 -2.84 -25.94 -6.67
N THR A 121 -3.01 -24.85 -7.41
CA THR A 121 -4.33 -24.35 -7.83
C THR A 121 -4.81 -24.94 -9.16
N GLY A 122 -3.95 -25.69 -9.86
CA GLY A 122 -4.24 -26.16 -11.21
C GLY A 122 -4.45 -25.02 -12.21
N LEU A 123 -3.75 -23.89 -12.01
CA LEU A 123 -3.96 -22.61 -12.72
C LEU A 123 -4.05 -22.74 -14.24
N THR A 124 -3.26 -23.64 -14.83
CA THR A 124 -3.19 -23.83 -16.29
C THR A 124 -4.33 -24.67 -16.86
N THR A 125 -5.17 -25.26 -16.02
CA THR A 125 -6.23 -26.19 -16.44
C THR A 125 -7.32 -25.47 -17.21
N GLY A 126 -7.60 -25.95 -18.42
CA GLY A 126 -8.66 -25.40 -19.28
C GLY A 126 -8.34 -24.02 -19.88
N ILE A 127 -7.07 -23.59 -19.87
CA ILE A 127 -6.64 -22.41 -20.62
C ILE A 127 -6.69 -22.73 -22.12
N ALA A 128 -7.52 -22.00 -22.87
CA ALA A 128 -7.62 -22.12 -24.31
C ALA A 128 -6.36 -21.56 -25.00
N LYS A 129 -5.94 -22.18 -26.10
CA LYS A 129 -4.83 -21.67 -26.91
C LYS A 129 -5.26 -20.42 -27.68
N GLY A 130 -4.45 -19.37 -27.61
CA GLY A 130 -4.58 -18.16 -28.41
C GLY A 130 -3.74 -18.20 -29.69
N PRO A 131 -3.67 -17.08 -30.44
CA PRO A 131 -2.84 -16.96 -31.64
C PRO A 131 -1.32 -17.06 -31.38
N GLY A 132 -0.89 -17.05 -30.11
CA GLY A 132 0.51 -17.10 -29.73
C GLY A 132 1.27 -15.80 -30.04
N GLY A 133 2.59 -15.91 -30.19
CA GLY A 133 3.50 -14.79 -30.43
C GLY A 133 4.19 -14.27 -29.17
N PRO A 134 5.15 -13.35 -29.33
CA PRO A 134 5.95 -12.82 -28.22
C PRO A 134 5.13 -11.87 -27.34
N ILE A 135 5.21 -12.05 -26.03
CA ILE A 135 4.65 -11.15 -25.02
C ILE A 135 5.71 -10.86 -23.95
N VAL A 136 5.94 -9.59 -23.67
CA VAL A 136 6.73 -9.14 -22.53
C VAL A 136 5.79 -8.74 -21.40
N VAL A 137 5.87 -9.47 -20.29
CA VAL A 137 5.19 -9.13 -19.04
C VAL A 137 6.13 -8.27 -18.21
N GLY A 138 5.74 -7.03 -17.95
CA GLY A 138 6.47 -6.14 -17.06
C GLY A 138 6.18 -6.41 -15.59
N ALA A 139 7.15 -6.09 -14.73
CA ALA A 139 7.01 -6.14 -13.29
C ALA A 139 7.57 -4.88 -12.62
N GLY A 140 6.93 -4.52 -11.51
CA GLY A 140 7.40 -3.52 -10.56
C GLY A 140 8.69 -3.95 -9.83
N ASN A 141 9.31 -3.03 -9.10
CA ASN A 141 10.52 -3.29 -8.30
C ASN A 141 10.22 -3.84 -6.90
N PHE A 142 9.22 -4.70 -6.76
CA PHE A 142 8.83 -5.33 -5.50
C PHE A 142 8.32 -6.76 -5.73
N SER A 143 8.39 -7.58 -4.67
CA SER A 143 8.21 -9.04 -4.73
C SER A 143 6.82 -9.46 -5.21
N GLU A 144 5.76 -8.83 -4.72
CA GLU A 144 4.39 -9.17 -5.14
C GLU A 144 4.21 -8.98 -6.65
N SER A 145 4.55 -7.80 -7.19
CA SER A 145 4.44 -7.53 -8.64
C SER A 145 5.28 -8.49 -9.49
N GLN A 146 6.48 -8.85 -9.03
CA GLN A 146 7.30 -9.86 -9.72
C GLN A 146 6.64 -11.24 -9.70
N THR A 147 6.04 -11.63 -8.58
CA THR A 147 5.39 -12.94 -8.44
C THR A 147 4.11 -13.02 -9.27
N LEU A 148 3.30 -11.96 -9.26
CA LEU A 148 2.13 -11.83 -10.13
C LEU A 148 2.50 -11.84 -11.62
N ALA A 149 3.61 -11.19 -12.00
CA ALA A 149 4.11 -11.24 -13.38
C ALA A 149 4.53 -12.66 -13.80
N GLU A 150 5.10 -13.45 -12.89
CA GLU A 150 5.41 -14.86 -13.15
C GLU A 150 4.14 -15.73 -13.24
N LEU A 151 3.08 -15.44 -12.48
CA LEU A 151 1.78 -16.09 -12.67
C LEU A 151 1.17 -15.77 -14.04
N TYR A 152 1.28 -14.53 -14.49
CA TYR A 152 0.86 -14.13 -15.84
C TYR A 152 1.70 -14.83 -16.91
N ASN A 153 3.00 -14.96 -16.71
CA ASN A 153 3.89 -15.75 -17.58
C ASN A 153 3.42 -17.21 -17.71
N ILE A 154 3.15 -17.87 -16.58
CA ILE A 154 2.66 -19.26 -16.56
C ILE A 154 1.34 -19.38 -17.33
N ALA A 155 0.36 -18.53 -17.05
CA ALA A 155 -0.96 -18.58 -17.67
C ALA A 155 -0.92 -18.28 -19.19
N LEU A 156 -0.15 -17.26 -19.60
CA LEU A 156 0.03 -16.91 -21.01
C LEU A 156 0.84 -17.96 -21.78
N THR A 157 1.85 -18.56 -21.17
CA THR A 157 2.58 -19.68 -21.77
C THR A 157 1.65 -20.88 -21.98
N ALA A 158 0.79 -21.19 -21.01
CA ALA A 158 -0.25 -22.21 -21.16
C ALA A 158 -1.24 -21.87 -22.29
N ALA A 159 -1.52 -20.58 -22.53
CA ALA A 159 -2.30 -20.11 -23.67
C ALA A 159 -1.54 -20.11 -25.02
N GLY A 160 -0.25 -20.48 -25.04
CA GLY A 160 0.54 -20.62 -26.28
C GLY A 160 1.37 -19.39 -26.68
N TYR A 161 1.49 -18.39 -25.81
CA TYR A 161 2.38 -17.24 -26.04
C TYR A 161 3.83 -17.56 -25.67
N GLN A 162 4.78 -16.85 -26.30
CA GLN A 162 6.19 -16.88 -25.94
C GLN A 162 6.46 -15.71 -24.98
N VAL A 163 6.55 -16.00 -23.69
CA VAL A 163 6.53 -14.96 -22.67
C VAL A 163 7.93 -14.69 -22.11
N LYS A 164 8.25 -13.41 -21.92
CA LYS A 164 9.40 -12.96 -21.15
C LYS A 164 8.93 -12.05 -20.02
N VAL A 165 9.37 -12.31 -18.79
CA VAL A 165 9.18 -11.38 -17.68
C VAL A 165 10.33 -10.36 -17.66
N GLN A 166 10.01 -9.08 -17.47
CA GLN A 166 10.98 -8.01 -17.41
C GLN A 166 10.66 -7.04 -16.25
N GLN A 167 11.56 -6.95 -15.29
CA GLN A 167 11.50 -5.91 -14.28
C GLN A 167 11.93 -4.57 -14.88
N ILE A 168 11.11 -3.53 -14.70
CA ILE A 168 11.38 -2.20 -15.29
C ILE A 168 11.58 -1.12 -14.23
N GLY A 169 11.01 -1.29 -13.05
CA GLY A 169 11.13 -0.31 -11.97
C GLY A 169 9.77 0.09 -11.43
N ASN A 170 9.62 1.36 -11.09
CA ASN A 170 8.35 1.92 -10.63
C ASN A 170 7.37 2.17 -11.79
N ARG A 171 6.13 2.53 -11.43
CA ARG A 171 5.03 2.78 -12.37
C ARG A 171 5.29 3.91 -13.34
N GLU A 172 6.05 4.93 -12.91
CA GLU A 172 6.46 6.05 -13.75
C GLU A 172 7.37 5.61 -14.90
N LEU A 173 8.09 4.49 -14.74
CA LEU A 173 8.95 3.91 -15.77
C LEU A 173 8.20 2.87 -16.62
N TYR A 174 7.50 1.91 -16.00
CA TYR A 174 6.84 0.85 -16.76
C TYR A 174 5.52 1.31 -17.41
N GLY A 175 4.79 2.28 -16.85
CA GLY A 175 3.53 2.78 -17.40
C GLY A 175 3.66 3.34 -18.82
N PRO A 176 4.63 4.24 -19.08
CA PRO A 176 4.94 4.67 -20.45
C PRO A 176 5.38 3.53 -21.37
N SER A 177 6.15 2.57 -20.87
CA SER A 177 6.61 1.40 -21.63
C SER A 177 5.43 0.50 -22.04
N LEU A 178 4.47 0.29 -21.12
CA LEU A 178 3.21 -0.42 -21.38
C LEU A 178 2.39 0.32 -22.43
N LYS A 179 2.21 1.63 -22.30
CA LYS A 179 1.45 2.44 -23.28
C LYS A 179 2.06 2.41 -24.68
N LYS A 180 3.39 2.46 -24.78
CA LYS A 180 4.10 2.38 -26.07
C LYS A 180 4.08 0.97 -26.67
N GLY A 181 3.82 -0.06 -25.86
CA GLY A 181 3.86 -1.45 -26.27
C GLY A 181 5.27 -2.01 -26.33
N GLU A 182 6.22 -1.42 -25.59
CA GLU A 182 7.55 -1.99 -25.34
C GLU A 182 7.46 -3.20 -24.40
N ILE A 183 6.52 -3.12 -23.44
CA ILE A 183 5.93 -4.25 -22.72
C ILE A 183 4.44 -4.32 -23.03
N GLN A 184 3.86 -5.51 -22.89
CA GLN A 184 2.49 -5.77 -23.32
C GLN A 184 1.52 -6.01 -22.17
N VAL A 185 2.00 -6.53 -21.04
CA VAL A 185 1.16 -6.89 -19.90
C VAL A 185 1.86 -6.50 -18.59
N VAL A 186 1.13 -6.00 -17.60
CA VAL A 186 1.64 -5.74 -16.24
C VAL A 186 0.53 -6.09 -15.23
N PRO A 187 0.83 -6.75 -14.09
CA PRO A 187 -0.10 -6.82 -12.97
C PRO A 187 -0.23 -5.44 -12.32
N GLU A 188 -1.45 -4.92 -12.24
CA GLU A 188 -1.74 -3.60 -11.68
C GLU A 188 -2.76 -3.65 -10.55
N TYR A 189 -2.90 -2.51 -9.88
CA TYR A 189 -3.78 -2.28 -8.73
C TYR A 189 -4.85 -1.28 -9.13
N ALA A 190 -6.12 -1.66 -8.99
CA ALA A 190 -7.20 -1.01 -9.72
C ALA A 190 -7.35 0.49 -9.41
N ALA A 191 -7.40 0.90 -8.13
CA ALA A 191 -7.57 2.29 -7.75
C ALA A 191 -6.32 3.12 -8.06
N THR A 192 -5.14 2.60 -7.71
CA THR A 192 -3.86 3.26 -7.91
C THR A 192 -3.57 3.49 -9.40
N MET A 193 -3.86 2.51 -10.27
CA MET A 193 -3.70 2.69 -11.71
C MET A 193 -4.72 3.67 -12.30
N ALA A 194 -5.96 3.69 -11.78
CA ALA A 194 -6.96 4.65 -12.22
C ALA A 194 -6.51 6.08 -11.93
N GLU A 195 -6.00 6.34 -10.73
CA GLU A 195 -5.46 7.66 -10.35
C GLU A 195 -4.18 8.01 -11.10
N PHE A 196 -3.30 7.02 -11.34
CA PHE A 196 -2.11 7.25 -12.14
C PHE A 196 -2.48 7.73 -13.55
N LEU A 197 -3.41 7.06 -14.23
CA LEU A 197 -3.84 7.47 -15.56
C LEU A 197 -4.57 8.82 -15.54
N ASN A 198 -5.48 9.02 -14.59
CA ASN A 198 -6.21 10.27 -14.40
C ASN A 198 -5.27 11.46 -14.22
N THR A 199 -4.29 11.36 -13.32
CA THR A 199 -3.34 12.44 -13.06
C THR A 199 -2.37 12.68 -14.21
N LYS A 200 -2.02 11.63 -14.99
CA LYS A 200 -1.23 11.80 -16.23
C LYS A 200 -2.01 12.51 -17.33
N ALA A 201 -3.32 12.30 -17.41
CA ALA A 201 -4.18 12.93 -18.41
C ALA A 201 -4.59 14.36 -18.01
N ASN A 202 -4.92 14.56 -16.73
CA ASN A 202 -5.63 15.73 -16.24
C ASN A 202 -4.81 16.60 -15.27
N GLY A 203 -3.58 16.20 -14.94
CA GLY A 203 -2.67 16.91 -14.05
C GLY A 203 -2.71 16.40 -12.61
N LYS A 204 -1.72 16.82 -11.81
CA LYS A 204 -1.52 16.34 -10.41
C LYS A 204 -2.65 16.69 -9.44
N ASP A 205 -3.46 17.69 -9.78
CA ASP A 205 -4.58 18.19 -8.96
C ASP A 205 -5.94 17.73 -9.52
N ALA A 206 -5.94 16.74 -10.42
CA ALA A 206 -7.16 16.15 -10.95
C ALA A 206 -8.02 15.58 -9.82
N THR A 207 -9.33 15.78 -9.92
CA THR A 207 -10.29 15.16 -9.01
C THR A 207 -10.12 13.64 -9.07
N PRO A 208 -9.98 12.95 -7.91
CA PRO A 208 -9.88 11.50 -7.88
C PRO A 208 -11.07 10.81 -8.57
N VAL A 209 -10.79 9.73 -9.28
CA VAL A 209 -11.78 8.95 -10.05
C VAL A 209 -12.04 7.57 -9.47
N SER A 210 -11.13 7.08 -8.63
CA SER A 210 -11.26 5.83 -7.91
C SER A 210 -12.10 6.00 -6.65
N SER A 211 -12.73 4.92 -6.23
CA SER A 211 -13.55 4.86 -5.03
C SER A 211 -13.37 3.52 -4.30
N PRO A 212 -13.98 3.38 -3.11
CA PRO A 212 -13.97 2.10 -2.41
C PRO A 212 -14.84 1.01 -3.04
N GLU A 213 -15.73 1.36 -3.96
CA GLU A 213 -16.57 0.40 -4.69
C GLU A 213 -15.87 -0.11 -5.95
N LEU A 214 -15.61 -1.42 -5.99
CA LEU A 214 -14.87 -2.07 -7.07
C LEU A 214 -15.41 -1.76 -8.46
N ASP A 215 -16.72 -1.87 -8.65
CA ASP A 215 -17.32 -1.64 -9.97
C ASP A 215 -17.13 -0.19 -10.45
N LYS A 216 -17.19 0.78 -9.55
CA LYS A 216 -16.94 2.19 -9.87
C LYS A 216 -15.48 2.42 -10.22
N THR A 217 -14.57 1.91 -9.41
CA THR A 217 -13.12 2.01 -9.65
C THR A 217 -12.70 1.35 -10.95
N VAL A 218 -13.18 0.14 -11.24
CA VAL A 218 -12.86 -0.58 -12.49
C VAL A 218 -13.48 0.11 -13.69
N SER A 219 -14.67 0.69 -13.56
CA SER A 219 -15.29 1.48 -14.64
C SER A 219 -14.48 2.74 -14.94
N ALA A 220 -14.06 3.47 -13.91
CA ALA A 220 -13.17 4.62 -14.05
C ALA A 220 -11.82 4.23 -14.66
N LEU A 221 -11.20 3.15 -14.17
CA LEU A 221 -9.95 2.61 -14.69
C LEU A 221 -10.04 2.28 -16.18
N LYS A 222 -11.11 1.61 -16.61
CA LYS A 222 -11.33 1.28 -18.03
C LYS A 222 -11.49 2.54 -18.88
N SER A 223 -12.25 3.52 -18.41
CA SER A 223 -12.41 4.82 -19.09
C SER A 223 -11.08 5.55 -19.27
N GLU A 224 -10.23 5.61 -18.23
CA GLU A 224 -8.89 6.20 -18.34
C GLU A 224 -7.94 5.34 -19.18
N GLY A 225 -8.10 4.02 -19.13
CA GLY A 225 -7.39 3.03 -19.93
C GLY A 225 -7.58 3.23 -21.43
N ASP A 226 -8.84 3.36 -21.86
CA ASP A 226 -9.19 3.54 -23.27
C ASP A 226 -8.52 4.80 -23.85
N LYS A 227 -8.50 5.90 -23.07
CA LYS A 227 -7.79 7.15 -23.44
C LYS A 227 -6.27 6.95 -23.51
N ALA A 228 -5.74 6.00 -22.73
CA ALA A 228 -4.32 5.68 -22.67
C ALA A 228 -3.89 4.58 -23.65
N GLY A 229 -4.81 3.95 -24.39
CA GLY A 229 -4.51 2.80 -25.25
C GLY A 229 -4.21 1.53 -24.46
N LEU A 230 -4.87 1.35 -23.32
CA LEU A 230 -4.74 0.21 -22.43
C LEU A 230 -6.09 -0.50 -22.30
N THR A 231 -6.05 -1.82 -22.18
CA THR A 231 -7.20 -2.68 -21.89
C THR A 231 -6.95 -3.39 -20.57
N PHE A 232 -7.98 -3.51 -19.75
CA PHE A 232 -7.91 -4.21 -18.46
C PHE A 232 -8.77 -5.46 -18.48
N GLY A 233 -8.28 -6.54 -17.88
CA GLY A 233 -9.06 -7.78 -17.72
C GLY A 233 -10.04 -7.70 -16.54
N THR A 234 -10.35 -8.86 -15.98
CA THR A 234 -11.20 -9.00 -14.79
C THR A 234 -10.37 -8.81 -13.52
N PRO A 235 -10.81 -7.98 -12.56
CA PRO A 235 -10.13 -7.84 -11.28
C PRO A 235 -10.21 -9.14 -10.47
N SER A 236 -9.16 -9.43 -9.71
CA SER A 236 -9.12 -10.49 -8.71
C SER A 236 -9.93 -10.09 -7.47
N ALA A 237 -10.33 -11.08 -6.65
CA ALA A 237 -10.79 -10.80 -5.29
C ALA A 237 -9.64 -10.35 -4.36
N ALA A 238 -8.38 -10.64 -4.75
CA ALA A 238 -7.20 -10.24 -4.00
C ALA A 238 -6.99 -8.72 -4.06
N GLN A 239 -6.68 -8.16 -2.89
CA GLN A 239 -6.43 -6.73 -2.70
C GLN A 239 -5.07 -6.53 -2.04
N ASP A 240 -4.30 -5.57 -2.56
CA ASP A 240 -3.14 -4.98 -1.90
C ASP A 240 -3.38 -3.48 -1.77
N GLN A 241 -3.83 -3.09 -0.59
CA GLN A 241 -4.12 -1.71 -0.25
C GLN A 241 -3.64 -1.41 1.16
N ASN A 242 -3.58 -0.14 1.50
CA ASN A 242 -3.40 0.29 2.88
C ASN A 242 -4.43 -0.39 3.77
N ALA A 243 -4.00 -0.87 4.93
CA ALA A 243 -4.83 -1.51 5.94
C ALA A 243 -4.31 -1.16 7.33
N PHE A 244 -5.07 -1.48 8.36
CA PHE A 244 -4.64 -1.27 9.74
C PHE A 244 -4.61 -2.60 10.47
N ALA A 245 -3.43 -2.95 10.96
CA ALA A 245 -3.22 -4.16 11.72
C ALA A 245 -3.00 -3.89 13.20
N VAL A 246 -3.40 -4.86 14.00
CA VAL A 246 -3.14 -4.97 15.44
C VAL A 246 -2.57 -6.36 15.71
N THR A 247 -2.06 -6.61 16.92
CA THR A 247 -1.77 -8.00 17.32
C THR A 247 -3.08 -8.75 17.57
N LYS A 248 -3.10 -10.06 17.33
CA LYS A 248 -4.23 -10.93 17.66
C LYS A 248 -4.59 -10.82 19.15
N ALA A 249 -3.58 -10.73 20.01
CA ALA A 249 -3.75 -10.55 21.45
C ALA A 249 -4.44 -9.21 21.80
N PHE A 250 -4.10 -8.11 21.09
CA PHE A 250 -4.79 -6.83 21.23
C PHE A 250 -6.25 -6.93 20.77
N ALA A 251 -6.48 -7.51 19.58
CA ALA A 251 -7.83 -7.69 19.04
C ALA A 251 -8.72 -8.52 19.97
N ASP A 252 -8.19 -9.61 20.54
CA ASP A 252 -8.94 -10.47 21.47
C ASP A 252 -9.23 -9.76 22.80
N LYS A 253 -8.22 -9.09 23.38
CA LYS A 253 -8.37 -8.38 24.66
C LYS A 253 -9.45 -7.30 24.59
N TYR A 254 -9.51 -6.56 23.49
CA TYR A 254 -10.43 -5.44 23.31
C TYR A 254 -11.64 -5.78 22.42
N ALA A 255 -11.80 -7.05 22.04
CA ALA A 255 -12.87 -7.57 21.18
C ALA A 255 -13.05 -6.75 19.89
N LEU A 256 -11.97 -6.63 19.10
CA LEU A 256 -11.92 -5.85 17.86
C LEU A 256 -11.99 -6.76 16.64
N LYS A 257 -12.85 -6.39 15.68
CA LYS A 257 -12.88 -6.98 14.34
C LYS A 257 -12.78 -5.92 13.26
N THR A 258 -13.32 -4.73 13.48
CA THR A 258 -13.40 -3.67 12.49
C THR A 258 -12.68 -2.39 12.93
N LEU A 259 -12.48 -1.47 12.00
CA LEU A 259 -12.01 -0.11 12.30
C LEU A 259 -13.02 0.66 13.15
N SER A 260 -14.34 0.45 12.96
CA SER A 260 -15.35 1.01 13.86
C SER A 260 -15.24 0.48 15.29
N ASP A 261 -14.92 -0.82 15.49
CA ASP A 261 -14.65 -1.34 16.84
C ASP A 261 -13.46 -0.63 17.49
N LEU A 262 -12.37 -0.45 16.74
CA LEU A 262 -11.18 0.26 17.19
C LEU A 262 -11.52 1.71 17.58
N ALA A 263 -12.28 2.40 16.73
CA ALA A 263 -12.74 3.77 17.00
C ALA A 263 -13.57 3.86 18.29
N ALA A 264 -14.58 3.00 18.42
CA ALA A 264 -15.51 3.04 19.54
C ALA A 264 -14.87 2.64 20.88
N LYS A 265 -13.93 1.68 20.88
CA LYS A 265 -13.40 1.07 22.10
C LYS A 265 -12.01 1.58 22.47
N CYS A 266 -11.22 1.99 21.48
CA CYS A 266 -9.80 2.25 21.62
C CYS A 266 -9.39 3.65 21.13
N SER A 267 -10.30 4.55 20.79
CA SER A 267 -9.95 5.97 20.64
C SER A 267 -9.57 6.55 22.01
N GLY A 268 -8.37 7.11 22.16
CA GLY A 268 -7.91 7.59 23.47
C GLY A 268 -6.40 7.65 23.68
N LYS A 269 -6.02 8.20 24.84
CA LYS A 269 -4.66 8.59 25.23
C LYS A 269 -3.63 7.46 25.23
N GLU A 270 -4.03 6.24 25.59
CA GLU A 270 -3.14 5.08 25.63
C GLU A 270 -2.89 4.45 24.25
N THR A 271 -3.68 4.81 23.24
CA THR A 271 -3.58 4.20 21.91
C THR A 271 -2.48 4.87 21.10
N VAL A 272 -1.58 4.05 20.57
CA VAL A 272 -0.47 4.48 19.72
C VAL A 272 -0.73 4.02 18.29
N LEU A 273 -0.89 4.96 17.36
CA LEU A 273 -0.95 4.67 15.92
C LEU A 273 0.46 4.72 15.32
N ALA A 274 0.87 3.69 14.61
CA ALA A 274 2.13 3.61 13.88
C ALA A 274 1.92 3.74 12.37
N GLY A 275 2.83 4.42 11.69
CA GLY A 275 2.82 4.51 10.23
C GLY A 275 3.92 5.44 9.71
N PRO A 276 3.96 5.68 8.39
CA PRO A 276 4.97 6.54 7.78
C PRO A 276 4.81 8.02 8.20
N PRO A 277 5.87 8.85 8.13
CA PRO A 277 5.86 10.22 8.64
C PRO A 277 4.74 11.12 8.10
N GLU A 278 4.26 10.84 6.88
CA GLU A 278 3.16 11.55 6.23
C GLU A 278 1.76 11.07 6.67
N CYS A 279 1.65 9.93 7.35
CA CYS A 279 0.36 9.36 7.77
C CYS A 279 -0.55 10.34 8.53
N PRO A 280 -0.06 11.21 9.43
CA PRO A 280 -0.89 12.19 10.13
C PRO A 280 -1.71 13.09 9.20
N GLN A 281 -1.20 13.40 8.01
CA GLN A 281 -1.85 14.29 7.04
C GLN A 281 -2.53 13.55 5.88
N ARG A 282 -2.34 12.23 5.76
CA ARG A 282 -2.85 11.47 4.60
C ARG A 282 -4.34 11.11 4.79
N PRO A 283 -5.21 11.43 3.81
CA PRO A 283 -6.63 11.06 3.85
C PRO A 283 -6.87 9.55 3.88
N LYS A 284 -5.90 8.73 3.44
CA LYS A 284 -5.97 7.26 3.49
C LYS A 284 -5.18 6.67 4.67
N CYS A 285 -4.83 7.50 5.66
CA CYS A 285 -4.17 7.11 6.89
C CYS A 285 -4.84 7.77 8.11
N GLN A 286 -4.11 8.46 8.99
CA GLN A 286 -4.67 9.02 10.23
C GLN A 286 -5.75 10.08 9.98
N ALA A 287 -5.56 10.99 9.02
CA ALA A 287 -6.56 12.04 8.75
C ALA A 287 -7.92 11.42 8.38
N GLY A 288 -7.91 10.36 7.57
CA GLY A 288 -9.11 9.62 7.22
C GLY A 288 -9.68 8.78 8.36
N LEU A 289 -8.85 8.21 9.23
CA LEU A 289 -9.33 7.55 10.46
C LEU A 289 -10.08 8.53 11.37
N VAL A 290 -9.62 9.78 11.46
CA VAL A 290 -10.34 10.83 12.19
C VAL A 290 -11.64 11.18 11.48
N GLU A 291 -11.60 11.46 10.18
CA GLU A 291 -12.76 11.94 9.43
C GLU A 291 -13.88 10.88 9.28
N VAL A 292 -13.52 9.64 8.94
CA VAL A 292 -14.48 8.57 8.61
C VAL A 292 -14.94 7.81 9.86
N TYR A 293 -14.02 7.61 10.81
CA TYR A 293 -14.26 6.76 11.98
C TYR A 293 -14.38 7.52 13.30
N ASP A 294 -14.04 8.81 13.37
CA ASP A 294 -13.86 9.55 14.62
C ASP A 294 -12.83 8.89 15.57
N PHE A 295 -11.84 8.21 14.98
CA PHE A 295 -10.76 7.60 15.74
C PHE A 295 -9.63 8.60 15.99
N LYS A 296 -9.27 8.78 17.27
CA LYS A 296 -8.17 9.65 17.71
C LYS A 296 -7.23 8.83 18.59
N ALA A 297 -6.05 8.51 18.05
CA ALA A 297 -4.96 7.95 18.85
C ALA A 297 -4.39 9.01 19.79
N GLY A 298 -3.92 8.60 20.96
CA GLY A 298 -3.28 9.48 21.93
C GLY A 298 -1.88 9.93 21.51
N SER A 299 -1.21 9.12 20.68
CA SER A 299 0.08 9.47 20.09
C SER A 299 0.28 8.79 18.74
N PHE A 300 1.22 9.32 17.97
CA PHE A 300 1.64 8.77 16.68
C PHE A 300 3.12 8.36 16.74
N SER A 301 3.42 7.16 16.26
CA SER A 301 4.77 6.63 16.10
C SER A 301 5.15 6.66 14.63
N SER A 302 6.12 7.53 14.30
CA SER A 302 6.63 7.69 12.94
C SER A 302 7.62 6.58 12.61
N LEU A 303 7.23 5.65 11.74
CA LEU A 303 7.93 4.42 11.35
C LEU A 303 7.87 4.24 9.82
N ASP A 304 8.10 3.03 9.31
CA ASP A 304 7.99 2.70 7.89
C ASP A 304 6.55 2.34 7.46
N ALA A 305 6.23 2.51 6.18
CA ALA A 305 4.92 2.16 5.62
C ALA A 305 4.75 0.64 5.55
N GLY A 306 4.09 0.06 6.55
CA GLY A 306 3.79 -1.37 6.60
C GLY A 306 5.00 -2.29 6.64
N GLY A 307 6.21 -1.79 6.86
CA GLY A 307 7.45 -2.57 6.83
C GLY A 307 7.88 -3.11 8.21
N PRO A 308 9.13 -3.60 8.33
CA PRO A 308 9.63 -4.22 9.54
C PRO A 308 9.53 -3.38 10.81
N GLN A 309 9.68 -2.04 10.75
CA GLN A 309 9.65 -1.23 11.98
C GLN A 309 8.23 -1.16 12.55
N THR A 310 7.24 -0.89 11.70
CA THR A 310 5.81 -0.87 12.08
C THR A 310 5.36 -2.24 12.59
N LYS A 311 5.72 -3.34 11.91
CA LYS A 311 5.38 -4.70 12.36
C LYS A 311 6.02 -5.04 13.70
N ASN A 312 7.30 -4.71 13.89
CA ASN A 312 7.99 -4.98 15.14
C ASN A 312 7.39 -4.15 16.28
N ALA A 313 7.08 -2.87 16.06
CA ALA A 313 6.43 -2.03 17.06
C ALA A 313 5.08 -2.59 17.52
N LEU A 314 4.29 -3.16 16.60
CA LEU A 314 3.07 -3.89 16.96
C LEU A 314 3.39 -5.13 17.80
N LYS A 315 4.29 -5.99 17.33
CA LYS A 315 4.61 -7.25 17.99
C LYS A 315 5.21 -7.10 19.38
N THR A 316 6.05 -6.08 19.59
CA THR A 316 6.68 -5.78 20.89
C THR A 316 5.77 -4.99 21.82
N GLY A 317 4.55 -4.61 21.39
CA GLY A 317 3.65 -3.80 22.19
C GLY A 317 4.14 -2.36 22.39
N THR A 318 4.86 -1.81 21.40
CA THR A 318 5.24 -0.39 21.35
C THR A 318 4.22 0.46 20.59
N ALA A 319 3.45 -0.15 19.69
CA ALA A 319 2.32 0.46 18.99
C ALA A 319 1.04 -0.38 19.20
N SER A 320 -0.12 0.27 19.27
CA SER A 320 -1.43 -0.39 19.42
C SER A 320 -1.97 -0.86 18.06
N VAL A 321 -1.87 0.01 17.06
CA VAL A 321 -2.37 -0.18 15.69
C VAL A 321 -1.37 0.40 14.70
N GLY A 322 -1.19 -0.22 13.54
CA GLY A 322 -0.20 0.19 12.55
C GLY A 322 -0.74 0.13 11.14
N LEU A 323 -0.36 1.10 10.30
CA LEU A 323 -0.57 1.04 8.86
C LEU A 323 0.27 -0.10 8.26
N VAL A 324 -0.39 -1.03 7.58
CA VAL A 324 0.22 -2.14 6.84
C VAL A 324 -0.39 -2.25 5.45
N PHE A 325 0.10 -3.19 4.63
CA PHE A 325 -0.54 -3.59 3.38
C PHE A 325 -1.42 -4.82 3.58
N SER A 326 -2.60 -4.87 2.93
CA SER A 326 -3.58 -5.93 3.13
C SER A 326 -3.11 -7.30 2.63
N SER A 327 -2.14 -7.32 1.72
CA SER A 327 -1.55 -8.55 1.18
C SER A 327 -0.21 -8.92 1.83
N ASP A 328 0.21 -8.22 2.89
CA ASP A 328 1.52 -8.41 3.49
C ASP A 328 1.73 -9.84 3.99
N GLY A 329 2.84 -10.48 3.59
CA GLY A 329 3.14 -11.87 3.94
C GLY A 329 3.26 -12.14 5.45
N ALA A 330 3.52 -11.12 6.28
CA ALA A 330 3.55 -11.25 7.72
C ALA A 330 2.15 -11.42 8.36
N LEU A 331 1.08 -11.19 7.60
CA LEU A 331 -0.31 -11.41 8.01
C LEU A 331 -0.76 -12.87 7.85
N ALA A 332 0.05 -13.71 7.20
CA ALA A 332 -0.26 -15.11 7.03
C ALA A 332 -0.40 -15.81 8.39
N THR A 333 -1.57 -16.42 8.62
CA THR A 333 -1.78 -17.30 9.77
C THR A 333 -1.01 -18.60 9.52
N GLY A 334 -0.19 -19.02 10.49
CA GLY A 334 0.47 -20.33 10.46
C GLY A 334 -0.52 -21.48 10.60
#